data_AF-A0A3Q2CB09-F1
#
_entry.id   AF-A0A3Q2CB09-F1
#
_cell.length_a   1.000
_cell.length_b   1.000
_cell.length_c   1.000
_cell.angle_alpha   90.00
_cell.angle_beta   90.00
_cell.angle_gamma   90.00
#
_symmetry.space_group_name_H-M   'P 1'
#
loop_
_entity.id
_entity.type
_entity.pdbx_description
1 polymer ?
#
loop_
_entity_poly.entity_id
_entity_poly.type
_entity_poly.pdbx_seq_one_letter_code
_entity_poly.pdbx_strand_id
1 'polypeptide(L)'
;MRLSFLLEQFWITGNDHVSFATKKEYEGRVTNSCYETKGKKSCTLRITDLKESDSAVYKFRFITNLPSGSYTGKPGIQLSVTGLKDSSYSILTLKCSSSCRLPSKSAYVWNKNGQKIDHDKSTFSINSDSLDSISCAVKGHEDFPAPYYVNAPVSPSLSADPSADIFEGSSVTLRCSSEANPPANYTWYKKTKTSTLQPLSRGSEFLLNNIQSSDSGEYYCEAENQLGKRSTNLNVDVKCKRKRNKMKERGDRKETMTKHFQSASSPVTRCKKNSTTERHSTRHTIKQHLETFAEVVLFSLTCTLCYLKI
;
A
#
# COMPACT_ATOMS: atom_id res chain seq x y z
N MET A 1 -45.05 -16.60 42.16
CA MET A 1 -43.80 -15.92 41.74
C MET A 1 -44.07 -15.31 40.36
N ARG A 2 -44.07 -13.98 40.21
CA ARG A 2 -44.27 -13.37 38.88
C ARG A 2 -43.00 -13.59 38.05
N LEU A 3 -43.11 -14.34 36.95
CA LEU A 3 -42.02 -14.55 36.02
C LEU A 3 -41.65 -13.22 35.37
N SER A 4 -40.38 -12.81 35.52
CA SER A 4 -39.83 -11.65 34.83
C SER A 4 -39.46 -12.04 33.40
N PHE A 5 -40.04 -11.38 32.41
CA PHE A 5 -39.68 -11.57 31.01
C PHE A 5 -39.44 -10.23 30.30
N LEU A 6 -38.64 -10.28 29.24
CA LEU A 6 -38.20 -9.14 28.46
C LEU A 6 -39.35 -8.63 27.58
N LEU A 7 -39.64 -7.32 27.64
CA LEU A 7 -40.59 -6.63 26.77
C LEU A 7 -39.89 -5.98 25.59
N GLU A 8 -38.88 -5.15 25.88
CA GLU A 8 -38.17 -4.38 24.87
C GLU A 8 -36.68 -4.39 25.14
N GLN A 9 -35.91 -4.36 24.06
CA GLN A 9 -34.46 -4.21 24.11
C GLN A 9 -34.01 -3.28 22.99
N PHE A 10 -33.20 -2.29 23.33
CA PHE A 10 -32.75 -1.28 22.38
C PHE A 10 -31.50 -0.58 22.88
N TRP A 11 -30.93 0.23 22.02
CA TRP A 11 -29.74 1.00 22.31
C TRP A 11 -30.09 2.48 22.35
N ILE A 12 -29.56 3.20 23.33
CA ILE A 12 -29.76 4.64 23.50
C ILE A 12 -28.42 5.37 23.44
N THR A 13 -28.43 6.65 23.07
CA THR A 13 -27.28 7.55 23.20
C THR A 13 -27.59 8.66 24.20
N GLY A 14 -26.59 9.09 24.98
CA GLY A 14 -26.77 10.16 25.98
C GLY A 14 -27.71 9.78 27.13
N ASN A 15 -28.74 10.61 27.35
CA ASN A 15 -29.80 10.44 28.34
C ASN A 15 -31.18 10.16 27.71
N ASP A 16 -31.22 9.83 26.42
CA ASP A 16 -32.47 9.57 25.73
C ASP A 16 -33.15 8.31 26.26
N HIS A 17 -34.49 8.30 26.22
CA HIS A 17 -35.31 7.16 26.62
C HIS A 17 -35.76 6.29 25.44
N VAL A 18 -35.49 6.73 24.21
CA VAL A 18 -35.91 6.10 22.96
C VAL A 18 -34.68 5.57 22.21
N SER A 19 -34.87 4.48 21.47
CA SER A 19 -33.83 3.88 20.65
C SER A 19 -33.22 4.91 19.69
N PHE A 20 -31.89 5.02 19.65
CA PHE A 20 -31.25 5.94 18.71
C PHE A 20 -31.48 5.53 17.25
N ALA A 21 -31.75 4.24 17.01
CA ALA A 21 -32.01 3.69 15.68
C ALA A 21 -33.27 4.26 15.01
N THR A 22 -34.18 4.89 15.76
CA THR A 22 -35.38 5.55 15.21
C THR A 22 -35.10 6.98 14.73
N LYS A 23 -33.91 7.54 15.01
CA LYS A 23 -33.54 8.87 14.53
C LYS A 23 -33.25 8.79 13.03
N LYS A 24 -33.75 9.76 12.27
CA LYS A 24 -33.64 9.83 10.79
C LYS A 24 -32.19 9.68 10.28
N GLU A 25 -31.22 10.19 11.03
CA GLU A 25 -29.80 10.09 10.67
C GLU A 25 -29.24 8.66 10.67
N TYR A 26 -29.91 7.70 11.32
CA TYR A 26 -29.50 6.28 11.42
C TYR A 26 -30.36 5.35 10.54
N GLU A 27 -31.28 5.90 9.76
CA GLU A 27 -32.17 5.13 8.90
C GLU A 27 -31.38 4.27 7.90
N GLY A 28 -31.66 2.97 7.87
CA GLY A 28 -30.96 2.00 7.00
C GLY A 28 -29.51 1.67 7.40
N ARG A 29 -28.95 2.29 8.45
CA ARG A 29 -27.56 2.07 8.88
C ARG A 29 -27.40 1.15 10.08
N VAL A 30 -28.47 0.91 10.84
CA VAL A 30 -28.40 0.21 12.13
C VAL A 30 -29.00 -1.19 12.03
N THR A 31 -28.28 -2.18 12.56
CA THR A 31 -28.76 -3.54 12.76
C THR A 31 -28.53 -3.95 14.21
N ASN A 32 -29.55 -4.51 14.85
CA ASN A 32 -29.47 -5.06 16.21
C ASN A 32 -29.72 -6.56 16.15
N SER A 33 -28.79 -7.36 16.66
CA SER A 33 -28.92 -8.82 16.72
C SER A 33 -28.70 -9.30 18.14
N CYS A 34 -29.63 -10.10 18.66
CA CYS A 34 -29.49 -10.73 19.96
C CYS A 34 -29.68 -12.23 19.83
N TYR A 35 -28.80 -12.99 20.47
CA TYR A 35 -28.81 -14.45 20.44
C TYR A 35 -28.49 -15.01 21.82
N GLU A 36 -28.93 -16.25 22.05
CA GLU A 36 -28.73 -16.94 23.31
C GLU A 36 -27.89 -18.19 23.08
N THR A 37 -26.76 -18.29 23.78
CA THR A 37 -25.85 -19.42 23.66
C THR A 37 -25.54 -19.96 25.06
N LYS A 38 -25.92 -21.23 25.31
CA LYS A 38 -25.72 -21.91 26.60
C LYS A 38 -26.23 -21.09 27.81
N GLY A 39 -27.42 -20.50 27.69
CA GLY A 39 -28.05 -19.70 28.74
C GLY A 39 -27.47 -18.28 28.93
N LYS A 40 -26.54 -17.85 28.07
CA LYS A 40 -26.04 -16.47 28.04
C LYS A 40 -26.66 -15.71 26.88
N LYS A 41 -27.34 -14.59 27.18
CA LYS A 41 -27.87 -13.67 26.18
C LYS A 41 -26.80 -12.66 25.77
N SER A 42 -26.56 -12.55 24.47
CA SER A 42 -25.62 -11.61 23.87
C SER A 42 -26.36 -10.75 22.87
N CYS A 43 -26.13 -9.44 22.90
CA CYS A 43 -26.71 -8.48 21.98
C CYS A 43 -25.59 -7.68 21.31
N THR A 44 -25.68 -7.56 19.99
CA THR A 44 -24.70 -6.88 19.15
C THR A 44 -25.38 -5.76 18.38
N LEU A 45 -24.81 -4.56 18.50
CA LEU A 45 -25.16 -3.41 17.70
C LEU A 45 -24.19 -3.29 16.52
N ARG A 46 -24.72 -3.16 15.30
CA ARG A 46 -23.95 -2.83 14.11
C ARG A 46 -24.45 -1.53 13.51
N ILE A 47 -23.54 -0.61 13.26
CA ILE A 47 -23.79 0.63 12.52
C ILE A 47 -22.92 0.58 11.26
N THR A 48 -23.51 0.72 10.08
CA THR A 48 -22.81 0.81 8.79
C THR A 48 -22.67 2.26 8.35
N ASP A 49 -21.72 2.56 7.47
CA ASP A 49 -21.48 3.92 6.99
C ASP A 49 -21.27 4.90 8.17
N LEU A 50 -20.24 4.65 8.97
CA LEU A 50 -19.93 5.40 10.18
C LEU A 50 -19.50 6.83 9.84
N LYS A 51 -20.07 7.80 10.56
CA LYS A 51 -19.81 9.24 10.46
C LYS A 51 -19.21 9.75 11.77
N GLU A 52 -18.44 10.82 11.72
CA GLU A 52 -17.89 11.44 12.95
C GLU A 52 -18.98 11.84 13.95
N SER A 53 -20.14 12.28 13.42
CA SER A 53 -21.36 12.55 14.19
C SER A 53 -21.95 11.34 14.92
N ASP A 54 -21.57 10.11 14.56
CA ASP A 54 -22.01 8.90 15.25
C ASP A 54 -21.21 8.65 16.55
N SER A 55 -20.18 9.45 16.83
CA SER A 55 -19.40 9.38 18.07
C SER A 55 -20.27 9.71 19.28
N ALA A 56 -20.51 8.70 20.13
CA ALA A 56 -21.35 8.84 21.30
C ALA A 56 -21.09 7.71 22.30
N VAL A 57 -21.66 7.84 23.51
CA VAL A 57 -21.77 6.73 24.46
C VAL A 57 -23.10 6.01 24.20
N TYR A 58 -23.00 4.76 23.76
CA TYR A 58 -24.11 3.86 23.48
C TYR A 58 -24.40 3.01 24.71
N LYS A 59 -25.64 3.00 25.18
CA LYS A 59 -26.06 2.19 26.32
C LYS A 59 -27.11 1.20 25.86
N PHE A 60 -26.89 -0.06 26.21
CA PHE A 60 -27.92 -1.07 26.03
C PHE A 60 -28.97 -0.93 27.13
N ARG A 61 -30.24 -0.87 26.74
CA ARG A 61 -31.37 -0.77 27.64
C ARG A 61 -32.35 -1.88 27.36
N PHE A 62 -32.88 -2.46 28.43
CA PHE A 62 -33.99 -3.41 28.33
C PHE A 62 -35.06 -3.14 29.38
N ILE A 63 -36.30 -3.41 28.99
CA ILE A 63 -37.49 -3.24 29.82
C ILE A 63 -38.12 -4.61 30.02
N THR A 64 -38.55 -4.88 31.25
CA THR A 64 -39.25 -6.11 31.64
C THR A 64 -40.66 -5.77 32.08
N ASN A 65 -41.48 -6.80 32.25
CA ASN A 65 -42.87 -6.69 32.73
C ASN A 65 -43.04 -6.23 34.19
N LEU A 66 -41.95 -5.91 34.91
CA LEU A 66 -42.01 -5.42 36.29
C LEU A 66 -42.15 -3.89 36.32
N PRO A 67 -42.89 -3.30 37.29
CA PRO A 67 -43.17 -1.85 37.35
C PRO A 67 -41.93 -0.94 37.38
N SER A 68 -40.80 -1.44 37.88
CA SER A 68 -39.50 -0.74 37.89
C SER A 68 -38.44 -1.47 37.06
N GLY A 69 -38.86 -2.42 36.23
CA GLY A 69 -38.00 -3.38 35.57
C GLY A 69 -37.31 -2.84 34.32
N SER A 70 -36.69 -1.66 34.40
CA SER A 70 -35.89 -1.08 33.33
C SER A 70 -34.42 -1.06 33.73
N TYR A 71 -33.58 -1.68 32.92
CA TYR A 71 -32.15 -1.77 33.18
C TYR A 71 -31.39 -1.11 32.04
N THR A 72 -30.35 -0.35 32.39
CA THR A 72 -29.48 0.33 31.44
C THR A 72 -28.04 0.06 31.82
N GLY A 73 -27.27 -0.46 30.87
CA GLY A 73 -25.84 -0.71 31.08
C GLY A 73 -25.10 0.60 31.34
N LYS A 74 -24.43 0.70 32.50
CA LYS A 74 -23.54 1.81 32.86
C LYS A 74 -22.10 1.29 32.97
N PRO A 75 -21.08 2.05 32.51
CA PRO A 75 -21.16 3.43 31.97
C PRO A 75 -21.68 3.53 30.52
N GLY A 76 -21.85 2.39 29.83
CA GLY A 76 -22.11 2.33 28.39
C GLY A 76 -20.84 2.03 27.61
N ILE A 77 -20.95 1.98 26.28
CA ILE A 77 -19.84 1.75 25.35
C ILE A 77 -19.61 3.05 24.58
N GLN A 78 -18.41 3.62 24.70
CA GLN A 78 -18.03 4.81 23.95
C GLN A 78 -17.57 4.42 22.55
N LEU A 79 -18.28 4.90 21.54
CA LEU A 79 -17.83 4.87 20.15
C LEU A 79 -17.20 6.23 19.83
N SER A 80 -15.97 6.21 19.34
CA SER A 80 -15.28 7.39 18.81
C SER A 80 -15.00 7.13 17.34
N VAL A 81 -15.78 7.77 16.46
CA VAL A 81 -15.54 7.75 15.01
C VAL A 81 -14.71 8.98 14.68
N THR A 82 -13.42 8.79 14.52
CA THR A 82 -12.58 9.79 13.87
C THR A 82 -12.78 9.61 12.37
N GLY A 83 -13.16 10.66 11.65
CA GLY A 83 -13.11 10.63 10.18
C GLY A 83 -11.73 10.14 9.73
N LEU A 84 -11.66 9.41 8.61
CA LEU A 84 -10.40 9.26 7.90
C LEU A 84 -9.97 10.66 7.50
N LYS A 85 -9.18 11.30 8.35
CA LYS A 85 -8.40 12.46 7.97
C LYS A 85 -7.46 11.97 6.88
N ASP A 86 -7.81 12.35 5.66
CA ASP A 86 -6.88 12.53 4.55
C ASP A 86 -5.54 13.04 5.12
N SER A 87 -4.49 12.19 5.05
CA SER A 87 -3.16 12.34 5.67
C SER A 87 -3.08 13.27 6.90
N SER A 88 -3.60 12.81 8.04
CA SER A 88 -3.38 13.46 9.33
C SER A 88 -1.95 13.20 9.83
N TYR A 89 -1.06 14.18 9.65
CA TYR A 89 0.13 14.46 10.48
C TYR A 89 0.47 13.38 11.52
N SER A 90 0.96 12.22 11.07
CA SER A 90 1.47 11.18 11.94
C SER A 90 2.86 11.62 12.35
N ILE A 91 2.98 12.17 13.56
CA ILE A 91 4.29 12.49 14.13
C ILE A 91 4.95 11.16 14.48
N LEU A 92 6.03 10.83 13.78
CA LEU A 92 6.86 9.66 14.06
C LEU A 92 8.04 10.09 14.91
N THR A 93 8.25 9.42 16.04
CA THR A 93 9.43 9.63 16.89
C THR A 93 10.48 8.57 16.62
N LEU A 94 11.61 9.00 16.07
CA LEU A 94 12.81 8.20 15.86
C LEU A 94 13.64 8.13 17.13
N LYS A 95 14.35 7.02 17.38
CA LYS A 95 15.25 6.86 18.52
C LYS A 95 16.63 6.37 18.08
N CYS A 96 17.63 7.23 18.23
CA CYS A 96 19.02 6.85 18.05
C CYS A 96 19.49 5.99 19.23
N SER A 97 19.88 4.75 18.95
CA SER A 97 20.33 3.77 19.92
C SER A 97 21.76 3.36 19.64
N SER A 98 22.61 3.36 20.67
CA SER A 98 23.97 2.83 20.60
C SER A 98 24.01 1.41 21.12
N SER A 99 24.79 0.55 20.45
CA SER A 99 25.15 -0.78 20.94
C SER A 99 26.10 -0.74 22.14
N CYS A 100 26.71 0.41 22.42
CA CYS A 100 27.66 0.59 23.50
C CYS A 100 27.06 1.39 24.67
N ARG A 101 27.65 1.20 25.85
CA ARG A 101 27.25 1.93 27.05
C ARG A 101 27.80 3.35 26.98
N LEU A 102 26.95 4.28 26.58
CA LEU A 102 27.28 5.69 26.54
C LEU A 102 27.17 6.35 27.92
N PRO A 103 27.93 7.43 28.19
CA PRO A 103 27.71 8.31 29.33
C PRO A 103 26.26 8.79 29.42
N SER A 104 25.74 8.94 30.64
CA SER A 104 24.34 9.32 30.89
C SER A 104 23.95 10.72 30.38
N LYS A 105 24.93 11.56 30.02
CA LYS A 105 24.73 12.91 29.44
C LYS A 105 25.18 13.00 27.98
N SER A 106 25.32 11.88 27.27
CA SER A 106 25.67 11.90 25.85
C SER A 106 24.62 12.66 25.04
N ALA A 107 25.08 13.67 24.31
CA ALA A 107 24.28 14.42 23.36
C ALA A 107 24.36 13.78 21.98
N TYR A 108 23.33 14.03 21.16
CA TYR A 108 23.21 13.51 19.80
C TYR A 108 23.19 14.67 18.80
N VAL A 109 23.40 14.33 17.53
CA VAL A 109 23.21 15.22 16.38
C VAL A 109 22.39 14.47 15.36
N TRP A 110 21.36 15.11 14.82
CA TRP A 110 20.50 14.54 13.79
C TRP A 110 20.81 15.19 12.45
N ASN A 111 20.82 14.39 11.39
CA ASN A 111 20.97 14.87 10.03
C ASN A 111 19.68 14.58 9.26
N LYS A 112 19.19 15.59 8.55
CA LYS A 112 18.01 15.51 7.69
C LYS A 112 18.38 15.97 6.29
N ASN A 113 18.30 15.08 5.31
CA ASN A 113 18.70 15.36 3.92
C ASN A 113 20.12 15.93 3.81
N GLY A 114 21.04 15.44 4.65
CA GLY A 114 22.43 15.92 4.73
C GLY A 114 22.63 17.22 5.52
N GLN A 115 21.57 17.88 6.00
CA GLN A 115 21.69 19.07 6.85
C GLN A 115 21.69 18.68 8.34
N LYS A 116 22.67 19.19 9.08
CA LYS A 116 22.77 19.03 10.54
C LYS A 116 21.65 19.80 11.23
N ILE A 117 20.95 19.13 12.13
CA ILE A 117 19.94 19.70 13.01
C ILE A 117 20.54 19.77 14.42
N ASP A 118 20.50 20.98 15.00
CA ASP A 118 20.91 21.19 16.38
C ASP A 118 19.84 20.64 17.33
N HIS A 119 19.97 19.35 17.65
CA HIS A 119 19.05 18.62 18.53
C HIS A 119 19.82 17.58 19.34
N ASP A 120 19.93 17.81 20.65
CA ASP A 120 20.84 17.08 21.53
C ASP A 120 20.27 15.77 22.12
N LYS A 121 18.96 15.52 22.04
CA LYS A 121 18.35 14.30 22.57
C LYS A 121 18.47 13.13 21.60
N SER A 122 18.48 11.92 22.17
CA SER A 122 18.49 10.64 21.44
C SER A 122 17.20 10.34 20.67
N THR A 123 16.18 11.21 20.74
CA THR A 123 14.90 11.04 20.06
C THR A 123 14.59 12.25 19.19
N PHE A 124 14.07 12.05 17.98
CA PHE A 124 13.74 13.12 17.05
C PHE A 124 12.39 12.85 16.37
N SER A 125 11.53 13.87 16.33
CA SER A 125 10.17 13.73 15.80
C SER A 125 10.06 14.33 14.40
N ILE A 126 9.50 13.56 13.48
CA ILE A 126 9.30 13.95 12.08
C ILE A 126 7.88 13.67 11.62
N ASN A 127 7.52 14.23 10.46
CA ASN A 127 6.27 13.89 9.80
C ASN A 127 6.44 12.60 9.00
N SER A 128 5.57 11.62 9.25
CA SER A 128 5.54 10.30 8.60
C SER A 128 5.17 10.32 7.11
N ASP A 129 5.23 11.44 6.41
CA ASP A 129 4.97 11.49 4.95
C ASP A 129 6.14 12.10 4.17
N SER A 130 7.21 12.47 4.86
CA SER A 130 8.34 13.15 4.24
C SER A 130 9.28 12.16 3.53
N LEU A 131 9.78 12.54 2.36
CA LEU A 131 10.84 11.79 1.64
C LEU A 131 12.22 12.02 2.27
N ASP A 132 12.25 12.36 3.56
CA ASP A 132 13.47 12.80 4.20
C ASP A 132 14.36 11.60 4.50
N SER A 133 15.63 11.70 4.16
CA SER A 133 16.67 10.79 4.61
C SER A 133 17.17 11.28 5.98
N ILE A 134 17.06 10.42 6.99
CA ILE A 134 17.39 10.78 8.37
C ILE A 134 18.46 9.85 8.93
N SER A 135 19.50 10.45 9.51
CA SER A 135 20.55 9.74 10.25
C SER A 135 20.84 10.45 11.58
N CYS A 136 21.52 9.74 12.49
CA CYS A 136 21.92 10.28 13.79
C CYS A 136 23.37 9.93 14.11
N ALA A 137 24.02 10.76 14.91
CA ALA A 137 25.37 10.54 15.44
C ALA A 137 25.43 10.97 16.92
N VAL A 138 26.45 10.50 17.65
CA VAL A 138 26.76 11.05 18.99
C VAL A 138 27.56 12.33 18.81
N LYS A 139 27.18 13.39 19.54
CA LYS A 139 27.87 14.68 19.49
C LYS A 139 29.34 14.51 19.90
N GLY A 140 30.26 15.01 19.08
CA GLY A 140 31.71 14.80 19.23
C GLY A 140 32.27 13.54 18.55
N HIS A 141 31.41 12.68 18.01
CA HIS A 141 31.77 11.51 17.20
C HIS A 141 30.96 11.48 15.88
N GLU A 142 30.82 12.64 15.26
CA GLU A 142 29.97 12.86 14.08
C GLU A 142 30.48 12.14 12.82
N ASP A 143 31.78 11.80 12.79
CA ASP A 143 32.41 11.02 11.72
C ASP A 143 31.90 9.57 11.66
N PHE A 144 31.16 9.13 12.68
CA PHE A 144 30.58 7.78 12.80
C PHE A 144 29.06 7.84 12.98
N PRO A 145 28.30 8.35 11.98
CA PRO A 145 26.85 8.32 12.03
C PRO A 145 26.31 6.89 11.95
N ALA A 146 25.02 6.71 12.27
CA ALA A 146 24.34 5.45 12.01
C ALA A 146 24.54 5.05 10.53
N PRO A 147 24.99 3.80 10.25
CA PRO A 147 25.43 3.38 8.91
C PRO A 147 24.30 3.33 7.88
N TYR A 148 23.04 3.41 8.33
CA TYR A 148 21.86 3.41 7.47
C TYR A 148 20.96 4.59 7.81
N TYR A 149 20.67 5.40 6.79
CA TYR A 149 19.60 6.37 6.87
C TYR A 149 18.25 5.67 6.77
N VAL A 150 17.26 6.19 7.48
CA VAL A 150 15.87 5.76 7.33
C VAL A 150 15.15 6.72 6.39
N ASN A 151 14.28 6.21 5.52
CA ASN A 151 13.53 6.98 4.53
C ASN A 151 12.18 6.34 4.20
N ALA A 152 11.21 7.20 3.86
CA ALA A 152 9.93 6.77 3.30
C ALA A 152 10.12 6.10 1.93
N PRO A 153 9.17 5.26 1.47
CA PRO A 153 9.24 4.65 0.15
C PRO A 153 9.24 5.73 -0.92
N VAL A 154 10.07 5.57 -1.94
CA VAL A 154 9.96 6.38 -3.16
C VAL A 154 8.76 5.91 -3.99
N SER A 155 8.37 6.69 -5.00
CA SER A 155 7.33 6.28 -5.95
C SER A 155 7.65 4.88 -6.52
N PRO A 156 6.76 3.88 -6.37
CA PRO A 156 7.08 2.52 -6.78
C PRO A 156 7.30 2.42 -8.30
N SER A 157 8.14 1.48 -8.73
CA SER A 157 8.26 1.06 -10.11
C SER A 157 7.33 -0.13 -10.36
N LEU A 158 6.65 -0.12 -11.50
CA LEU A 158 5.71 -1.17 -11.89
C LEU A 158 6.14 -1.84 -13.18
N SER A 159 5.95 -3.15 -13.25
CA SER A 159 6.18 -3.94 -14.46
C SER A 159 5.16 -5.07 -14.57
N ALA A 160 4.85 -5.47 -15.80
CA ALA A 160 4.04 -6.65 -16.08
C ALA A 160 4.91 -7.71 -16.76
N ASP A 161 4.78 -8.96 -16.35
CA ASP A 161 5.49 -10.11 -16.93
C ASP A 161 4.50 -11.21 -17.34
N PRO A 162 4.35 -11.53 -18.64
CA PRO A 162 5.04 -10.89 -19.78
C PRO A 162 4.55 -9.46 -20.06
N SER A 163 5.43 -8.61 -20.57
CA SER A 163 5.13 -7.20 -20.91
C SER A 163 4.52 -7.00 -22.30
N ALA A 164 4.44 -8.07 -23.10
CA ALA A 164 3.85 -8.08 -24.42
C ALA A 164 2.31 -8.01 -24.38
N ASP A 165 1.67 -8.02 -25.55
CA ASP A 165 0.21 -8.07 -25.68
C ASP A 165 -0.39 -9.17 -24.80
N ILE A 166 -1.20 -8.75 -23.82
CA ILE A 166 -1.91 -9.64 -22.90
C ILE A 166 -3.19 -10.10 -23.60
N PHE A 167 -3.42 -11.40 -23.66
CA PHE A 167 -4.56 -11.97 -24.36
C PHE A 167 -5.53 -12.67 -23.40
N GLU A 168 -6.80 -12.74 -23.78
CA GLU A 168 -7.76 -13.54 -23.03
C GLU A 168 -7.28 -14.99 -22.85
N GLY A 169 -7.44 -15.50 -21.62
CA GLY A 169 -6.99 -16.81 -21.17
C GLY A 169 -5.50 -16.92 -20.82
N SER A 170 -4.70 -15.86 -20.99
CA SER A 170 -3.31 -15.87 -20.51
C SER A 170 -3.21 -15.57 -19.01
N SER A 171 -1.99 -15.61 -18.49
CA SER A 171 -1.65 -15.12 -17.15
C SER A 171 -0.58 -14.02 -17.24
N VAL A 172 -0.65 -13.04 -16.35
CA VAL A 172 0.34 -11.97 -16.22
C VAL A 172 0.63 -11.71 -14.74
N THR A 173 1.89 -11.50 -14.41
CA THR A 173 2.32 -11.11 -13.06
C THR A 173 2.64 -9.63 -13.07
N LEU A 174 1.91 -8.85 -12.27
CA LEU A 174 2.25 -7.47 -12.00
C LEU A 174 3.25 -7.43 -10.85
N ARG A 175 4.35 -6.69 -11.01
CA ARG A 175 5.38 -6.51 -9.99
C ARG A 175 5.49 -5.05 -9.58
N CYS A 176 5.77 -4.84 -8.31
CA CYS A 176 5.92 -3.55 -7.68
C CYS A 176 7.16 -3.55 -6.81
N SER A 177 7.99 -2.51 -6.97
CA SER A 177 9.23 -2.34 -6.21
C SER A 177 9.41 -0.88 -5.81
N SER A 178 9.93 -0.62 -4.62
CA SER A 178 10.24 0.71 -4.12
C SER A 178 11.48 0.66 -3.23
N GLU A 179 12.36 1.65 -3.38
CA GLU A 179 13.51 1.87 -2.50
C GLU A 179 13.03 2.52 -1.20
N ALA A 180 13.14 1.80 -0.09
CA ALA A 180 12.68 2.22 1.23
C ALA A 180 13.51 1.57 2.33
N ASN A 181 13.79 2.32 3.40
CA ASN A 181 14.37 1.77 4.62
C ASN A 181 13.63 2.30 5.85
N PRO A 182 12.91 1.46 6.62
CA PRO A 182 12.77 0.01 6.48
C PRO A 182 12.09 -0.46 5.18
N PRO A 183 12.23 -1.74 4.79
CA PRO A 183 11.59 -2.29 3.60
C PRO A 183 10.08 -2.02 3.60
N ALA A 184 9.55 -1.63 2.44
CA ALA A 184 8.14 -1.33 2.27
C ALA A 184 7.28 -2.60 2.18
N ASN A 185 6.07 -2.51 2.72
CA ASN A 185 4.98 -3.44 2.45
C ASN A 185 4.18 -2.95 1.25
N TYR A 186 3.66 -3.88 0.45
CA TYR A 186 2.96 -3.57 -0.79
C TYR A 186 1.50 -4.02 -0.76
N THR A 187 0.62 -3.16 -1.28
CA THR A 187 -0.79 -3.49 -1.48
C THR A 187 -1.22 -3.12 -2.89
N TRP A 188 -1.86 -4.05 -3.59
CA TRP A 188 -2.40 -3.86 -4.93
C TRP A 188 -3.88 -3.50 -4.89
N TYR A 189 -4.29 -2.60 -5.77
CA TYR A 189 -5.66 -2.17 -5.95
C TYR A 189 -6.04 -2.15 -7.43
N LYS A 190 -7.32 -2.38 -7.73
CA LYS A 190 -7.90 -2.10 -9.05
C LYS A 190 -8.82 -0.89 -8.95
N LYS A 191 -8.69 0.04 -9.90
CA LYS A 191 -9.63 1.15 -10.01
C LYS A 191 -10.95 0.66 -10.58
N THR A 192 -12.03 0.90 -9.85
CA THR A 192 -13.38 0.57 -10.30
C THR A 192 -13.90 1.66 -11.25
N LYS A 193 -15.03 1.38 -11.92
CA LYS A 193 -15.74 2.35 -12.76
C LYS A 193 -16.23 3.58 -11.98
N THR A 194 -16.43 3.46 -10.67
CA THR A 194 -16.81 4.55 -9.76
C THR A 194 -15.58 5.31 -9.23
N SER A 195 -14.40 5.10 -9.82
CA SER A 195 -13.12 5.70 -9.41
C SER A 195 -12.69 5.36 -7.98
N THR A 196 -13.21 4.27 -7.40
CA THR A 196 -12.78 3.78 -6.08
C THR A 196 -11.67 2.75 -6.25
N LEU A 197 -10.68 2.74 -5.36
CA LEU A 197 -9.63 1.73 -5.33
C LEU A 197 -10.10 0.48 -4.56
N GLN A 198 -10.28 -0.63 -5.27
CA GLN A 198 -10.65 -1.91 -4.66
C GLN A 198 -9.38 -2.72 -4.32
N PRO A 199 -9.16 -3.10 -3.05
CA PRO A 199 -8.01 -3.92 -2.67
C PRO A 199 -8.05 -5.30 -3.35
N LEU A 200 -6.91 -5.77 -3.86
CA LEU A 200 -6.76 -7.05 -4.55
C LEU A 200 -5.89 -8.02 -3.78
N SER A 201 -4.65 -7.62 -3.47
CA SER A 201 -3.63 -8.49 -2.88
C SER A 201 -2.63 -7.70 -2.05
N ARG A 202 -1.94 -8.41 -1.15
CA ARG A 202 -0.77 -7.91 -0.43
C ARG A 202 0.48 -8.62 -0.95
N GLY A 203 1.58 -7.89 -1.05
CA GLY A 203 2.85 -8.39 -1.58
C GLY A 203 3.31 -7.62 -2.82
N SER A 204 4.59 -7.74 -3.13
CA SER A 204 5.22 -7.06 -4.27
C SER A 204 4.76 -7.59 -5.63
N GLU A 205 4.13 -8.77 -5.66
CA GLU A 205 3.64 -9.39 -6.89
C GLU A 205 2.14 -9.67 -6.82
N PHE A 206 1.46 -9.49 -7.95
CA PHE A 206 0.05 -9.84 -8.13
C PHE A 206 -0.15 -10.62 -9.43
N LEU A 207 -0.60 -11.87 -9.29
CA LEU A 207 -0.83 -12.78 -10.41
C LEU A 207 -2.28 -12.70 -10.88
N LEU A 208 -2.46 -12.28 -12.13
CA LEU A 208 -3.72 -12.35 -12.87
C LEU A 208 -3.71 -13.64 -13.70
N ASN A 209 -4.61 -14.57 -13.41
CA ASN A 209 -4.72 -15.86 -14.09
C ASN A 209 -5.99 -15.95 -14.93
N ASN A 210 -5.91 -16.66 -16.06
CA ASN A 210 -7.04 -16.89 -16.97
C ASN A 210 -7.80 -15.58 -17.31
N ILE A 211 -7.02 -14.57 -17.68
CA ILE A 211 -7.43 -13.18 -17.82
C ILE A 211 -8.60 -13.05 -18.81
N GLN A 212 -9.57 -12.20 -18.50
CA GLN A 212 -10.70 -11.85 -19.36
C GLN A 212 -10.62 -10.39 -19.81
N SER A 213 -11.37 -10.01 -20.86
CA SER A 213 -11.47 -8.60 -21.30
C SER A 213 -12.01 -7.65 -20.22
N SER A 214 -12.78 -8.15 -19.24
CA SER A 214 -13.21 -7.38 -18.07
C SER A 214 -12.07 -7.07 -17.08
N ASP A 215 -10.94 -7.75 -17.20
CA ASP A 215 -9.77 -7.52 -16.35
C ASP A 215 -8.96 -6.30 -16.80
N SER A 216 -9.20 -5.77 -17.99
CA SER A 216 -8.60 -4.51 -18.43
C SER A 216 -8.92 -3.36 -17.45
N GLY A 217 -7.96 -2.45 -17.29
CA GLY A 217 -8.11 -1.24 -16.48
C GLY A 217 -6.84 -0.82 -15.74
N GLU A 218 -6.99 0.18 -14.88
CA GLU A 218 -5.89 0.74 -14.07
C GLU A 218 -5.70 -0.05 -12.77
N TYR A 219 -4.47 -0.53 -12.56
CA TYR A 219 -4.03 -1.22 -11.36
C TYR A 219 -3.04 -0.34 -10.62
N TYR A 220 -3.25 -0.17 -9.31
CA TYR A 220 -2.41 0.64 -8.44
C TYR A 220 -1.62 -0.26 -7.50
N CYS A 221 -0.37 0.10 -7.24
CA CYS A 221 0.40 -0.44 -6.14
C CYS A 221 0.72 0.67 -5.16
N GLU A 222 0.49 0.42 -3.88
CA GLU A 222 0.90 1.25 -2.76
C GLU A 222 2.04 0.56 -2.02
N ALA A 223 3.16 1.27 -1.85
CA ALA A 223 4.28 0.88 -1.00
C ALA A 223 4.24 1.71 0.28
N GLU A 224 4.31 1.06 1.43
CA GLU A 224 4.16 1.67 2.76
C GLU A 224 5.21 1.16 3.74
N ASN A 225 5.85 2.07 4.47
CA ASN A 225 6.59 1.77 5.69
C ASN A 225 6.19 2.73 6.82
N GLN A 226 6.85 2.66 7.98
CA GLN A 226 6.51 3.52 9.13
C GLN A 226 6.79 5.01 8.89
N LEU A 227 7.51 5.36 7.83
CA LEU A 227 7.89 6.71 7.43
C LEU A 227 7.02 7.29 6.32
N GLY A 228 6.08 6.49 5.78
CA GLY A 228 5.08 6.97 4.85
C GLY A 228 4.69 5.97 3.78
N LYS A 229 3.83 6.46 2.89
CA LYS A 229 3.26 5.68 1.79
C LYS A 229 3.39 6.39 0.46
N ARG A 230 3.57 5.63 -0.62
CA ARG A 230 3.57 6.12 -2.00
C ARG A 230 2.85 5.13 -2.89
N SER A 231 2.12 5.64 -3.87
CA SER A 231 1.38 4.81 -4.81
C SER A 231 1.63 5.25 -6.25
N THR A 232 1.64 4.29 -7.17
CA THR A 232 1.64 4.52 -8.62
C THR A 232 0.71 3.53 -9.30
N ASN A 233 0.44 3.71 -10.59
CA ASN A 233 -0.45 2.85 -11.37
C ASN A 233 0.12 2.44 -12.72
N LEU A 234 -0.47 1.38 -13.27
CA LEU A 234 -0.26 0.92 -14.63
C LEU A 234 -1.61 0.52 -15.25
N ASN A 235 -1.74 0.67 -16.56
CA ASN A 235 -2.93 0.20 -17.29
C ASN A 235 -2.67 -1.18 -17.90
N VAL A 236 -3.55 -2.14 -17.60
CA VAL A 236 -3.57 -3.46 -18.23
C VAL A 236 -4.61 -3.43 -19.35
N ASP A 237 -4.19 -3.74 -20.58
CA ASP A 237 -5.07 -3.87 -21.74
C ASP A 237 -5.09 -5.33 -22.23
N VAL A 238 -6.25 -5.98 -22.11
CA VAL A 238 -6.47 -7.38 -22.48
C VAL A 238 -7.11 -7.45 -23.87
N LYS A 239 -6.43 -8.12 -24.79
CA LYS A 239 -6.87 -8.31 -26.18
C LYS A 239 -7.60 -9.65 -26.36
N CYS A 240 -8.71 -9.64 -27.09
CA CYS A 240 -9.37 -10.89 -27.50
C CYS A 240 -8.61 -11.55 -28.65
N LYS A 241 -8.45 -12.87 -28.62
CA LYS A 241 -7.99 -13.61 -29.80
C LYS A 241 -9.13 -13.70 -30.81
N ARG A 242 -8.95 -13.15 -32.02
CA ARG A 242 -9.96 -13.23 -33.09
C ARG A 242 -10.26 -14.70 -33.40
N LYS A 243 -11.47 -15.17 -33.10
CA LYS A 243 -11.93 -16.48 -33.59
C LYS A 243 -12.11 -16.38 -35.10
N ARG A 244 -11.26 -17.06 -35.86
CA ARG A 244 -11.41 -17.19 -37.31
C ARG A 244 -12.57 -18.15 -37.55
N ASN A 245 -13.78 -17.62 -37.77
CA ASN A 245 -14.90 -18.43 -38.23
C ASN A 245 -14.45 -19.15 -39.51
N LYS A 246 -14.47 -20.49 -39.49
CA LYS A 246 -14.30 -21.29 -40.71
C LYS A 246 -15.51 -20.99 -41.60
N MET A 247 -15.33 -20.09 -42.56
CA MET A 247 -16.28 -19.91 -43.65
C MET A 247 -16.33 -21.25 -44.39
N LYS A 248 -17.48 -21.94 -44.33
CA LYS A 248 -17.72 -23.15 -45.12
C LYS A 248 -17.57 -22.75 -46.59
N GLU A 249 -16.56 -23.30 -47.27
CA GLU A 249 -16.53 -23.28 -48.74
C GLU A 249 -17.80 -23.98 -49.25
N ARG A 250 -18.66 -23.21 -49.90
CA ARG A 250 -19.73 -23.75 -50.74
C ARG A 250 -19.35 -23.37 -52.16
N GLY A 251 -19.00 -24.40 -52.94
CA GLY A 251 -18.54 -24.27 -54.31
C GLY A 251 -19.56 -23.65 -55.26
N ASP A 252 -18.99 -23.03 -56.29
CA ASP A 252 -19.51 -22.62 -57.60
C ASP A 252 -20.63 -21.57 -57.72
N ARG A 253 -20.22 -20.36 -58.17
CA ARG A 253 -20.37 -19.93 -59.58
C ARG A 253 -19.45 -18.75 -59.88
N LYS A 254 -18.67 -18.86 -60.95
CA LYS A 254 -17.95 -17.74 -61.59
C LYS A 254 -18.96 -16.81 -62.25
N GLU A 255 -18.84 -15.51 -62.01
CA GLU A 255 -19.28 -14.49 -62.96
C GLU A 255 -18.31 -13.30 -62.93
N THR A 256 -18.02 -12.77 -64.12
CA THR A 256 -16.88 -11.92 -64.45
C THR A 256 -17.33 -10.46 -64.63
N MET A 257 -16.39 -9.51 -64.42
CA MET A 257 -16.32 -8.15 -65.01
C MET A 257 -17.22 -7.06 -64.34
N THR A 258 -16.82 -5.80 -64.08
CA THR A 258 -15.95 -4.87 -64.83
C THR A 258 -15.45 -3.67 -63.96
N LYS A 259 -14.33 -3.09 -64.43
CA LYS A 259 -13.47 -1.94 -64.05
C LYS A 259 -14.15 -0.62 -63.58
N HIS A 260 -13.40 0.20 -62.82
CA HIS A 260 -12.94 1.53 -63.29
C HIS A 260 -11.71 2.08 -62.53
N PHE A 261 -10.85 2.74 -63.31
CA PHE A 261 -9.54 3.34 -63.01
C PHE A 261 -9.70 4.80 -62.53
N GLN A 262 -8.79 5.32 -61.70
CA GLN A 262 -8.12 6.61 -61.96
C GLN A 262 -6.89 6.83 -61.07
N SER A 263 -5.95 7.57 -61.63
CA SER A 263 -4.50 7.53 -61.48
C SER A 263 -3.92 8.86 -60.99
N ALA A 264 -2.79 8.84 -60.27
CA ALA A 264 -1.63 9.76 -60.35
C ALA A 264 -0.73 9.54 -59.11
N SER A 265 0.59 9.72 -59.06
CA SER A 265 1.72 9.75 -60.01
C SER A 265 2.98 9.72 -59.11
N SER A 266 4.06 9.05 -59.51
CA SER A 266 5.32 8.88 -58.75
C SER A 266 6.14 10.18 -58.60
N PRO A 267 7.28 10.15 -57.87
CA PRO A 267 8.53 9.73 -58.52
C PRO A 267 9.32 8.65 -57.76
N VAL A 268 10.04 7.86 -58.55
CA VAL A 268 11.02 6.84 -58.19
C VAL A 268 12.37 7.50 -57.91
N THR A 269 13.15 7.04 -56.92
CA THR A 269 14.60 6.85 -57.11
C THR A 269 15.13 5.73 -56.20
N ARG A 270 16.04 4.96 -56.81
CA ARG A 270 16.69 3.69 -56.49
C ARG A 270 17.90 3.88 -55.54
N CYS A 271 18.21 2.90 -54.68
CA CYS A 271 19.61 2.57 -54.38
C CYS A 271 19.81 1.14 -53.85
N LYS A 272 21.01 0.62 -54.16
CA LYS A 272 21.42 -0.79 -54.25
C LYS A 272 21.84 -1.39 -52.89
N LYS A 273 21.77 -2.74 -52.82
CA LYS A 273 22.50 -3.58 -51.87
C LYS A 273 24.00 -3.50 -52.15
N ASN A 274 24.81 -3.55 -51.08
CA ASN A 274 26.07 -4.31 -51.08
C ASN A 274 26.39 -4.81 -49.66
N SER A 275 26.71 -6.09 -49.59
CA SER A 275 27.33 -6.78 -48.47
C SER A 275 28.85 -6.67 -48.58
N THR A 276 29.55 -6.46 -47.47
CA THR A 276 30.86 -7.09 -47.22
C THR A 276 31.20 -7.10 -45.74
N THR A 277 31.59 -8.27 -45.30
CA THR A 277 32.19 -8.67 -44.02
C THR A 277 33.59 -8.08 -43.85
N GLU A 278 34.03 -7.75 -42.63
CA GLU A 278 35.37 -8.13 -42.13
C GLU A 278 35.59 -7.90 -40.62
N ARG A 279 36.68 -8.50 -40.15
CA ARG A 279 36.95 -9.03 -38.80
C ARG A 279 37.82 -8.07 -37.95
N HIS A 280 37.72 -8.26 -36.63
CA HIS A 280 38.65 -7.91 -35.53
C HIS A 280 40.05 -7.36 -35.86
N SER A 281 40.53 -6.36 -35.10
CA SER A 281 41.84 -6.42 -34.39
C SER A 281 42.13 -5.25 -33.41
N THR A 282 42.62 -5.63 -32.21
CA THR A 282 43.68 -5.01 -31.34
C THR A 282 43.53 -3.71 -30.52
N ARG A 283 43.64 -3.91 -29.18
CA ARG A 283 44.50 -3.28 -28.12
C ARG A 283 44.53 -1.76 -27.86
N HIS A 284 44.28 -1.37 -26.59
CA HIS A 284 45.20 -0.71 -25.63
C HIS A 284 44.44 -0.44 -24.29
N THR A 285 44.75 -1.14 -23.19
CA THR A 285 45.63 -0.79 -22.03
C THR A 285 45.07 0.26 -21.07
N ILE A 286 44.83 -0.11 -19.80
CA ILE A 286 45.42 0.48 -18.56
C ILE A 286 45.25 -0.52 -17.41
N LYS A 287 46.39 -0.82 -16.76
CA LYS A 287 46.58 -1.60 -15.54
C LYS A 287 46.14 -0.81 -14.31
N GLN A 288 45.61 -1.47 -13.29
CA GLN A 288 45.94 -1.08 -11.91
C GLN A 288 46.14 -2.33 -11.04
N HIS A 289 47.27 -2.29 -10.35
CA HIS A 289 47.97 -3.38 -9.69
C HIS A 289 47.53 -3.45 -8.23
N LEU A 290 47.32 -4.68 -7.74
CA LEU A 290 47.38 -5.03 -6.32
C LEU A 290 48.83 -4.97 -5.81
N GLU A 291 49.02 -4.52 -4.57
CA GLU A 291 49.87 -5.10 -3.51
C GLU A 291 49.72 -4.22 -2.25
N THR A 292 48.96 -4.63 -1.23
CA THR A 292 49.40 -5.26 0.04
C THR A 292 50.68 -4.69 0.66
N PHE A 293 50.54 -4.03 1.82
CA PHE A 293 51.37 -4.32 2.99
C PHE A 293 50.53 -4.13 4.26
N ALA A 294 50.41 -5.21 5.00
CA ALA A 294 49.91 -5.28 6.35
C ALA A 294 51.09 -5.10 7.31
N GLU A 295 50.97 -4.23 8.31
CA GLU A 295 51.67 -4.40 9.58
C GLU A 295 50.60 -4.56 10.67
N VAL A 296 50.48 -5.80 11.12
CA VAL A 296 49.67 -6.21 12.26
C VAL A 296 50.54 -6.05 13.50
N VAL A 297 50.37 -4.95 14.22
CA VAL A 297 50.79 -4.89 15.62
C VAL A 297 49.68 -5.55 16.44
N LEU A 298 49.98 -6.72 17.00
CA LEU A 298 49.15 -7.38 18.01
C LEU A 298 49.01 -6.47 19.24
N PHE A 299 47.84 -5.86 19.40
CA PHE A 299 47.28 -5.61 20.72
C PHE A 299 45.85 -6.16 20.76
N SER A 300 45.68 -7.22 21.51
CA SER A 300 44.40 -7.77 21.91
C SER A 300 43.64 -6.76 22.77
N LEU A 301 42.88 -5.89 22.13
CA LEU A 301 41.68 -5.32 22.70
C LEU A 301 40.57 -5.87 21.84
N THR A 302 39.71 -6.73 22.40
CA THR A 302 38.40 -6.99 21.81
C THR A 302 37.63 -5.67 21.87
N CYS A 303 37.95 -4.75 20.96
CA CYS A 303 37.23 -3.51 20.79
C CYS A 303 35.94 -3.91 20.08
N THR A 304 34.89 -4.14 20.86
CA THR A 304 33.56 -4.35 20.29
C THR A 304 33.26 -3.12 19.45
N LEU A 305 33.10 -3.29 18.14
CA LEU A 305 32.85 -2.19 17.23
C LEU A 305 31.50 -1.56 17.62
N CYS A 306 31.53 -0.36 18.19
CA CYS A 306 30.33 0.37 18.55
C CYS A 306 29.65 0.88 17.28
N TYR A 307 28.35 0.65 17.16
CA TYR A 307 27.53 1.19 16.08
C TYR A 307 26.23 1.81 16.60
N LEU A 308 25.72 2.78 15.85
CA LEU A 308 24.43 3.43 16.09
C LEU A 308 23.35 2.83 15.17
N LYS A 309 22.11 2.88 15.62
CA LYS A 309 20.92 2.49 14.85
C LYS A 309 19.75 3.40 15.18
N ILE A 310 18.86 3.62 14.21
CA ILE A 310 17.57 4.30 14.36
C ILE A 310 16.45 3.27 14.44
#